data_AF-A0A478FP44-F1
#
_entry.id   AF-A0A478FP44-F1
#
_cell.length_a   1.000
_cell.length_b   1.000
_cell.length_c   1.000
_cell.angle_alpha   90.00
_cell.angle_beta   90.00
_cell.angle_gamma   90.00
#
_symmetry.space_group_name_H-M   'P 1'
#
loop_
_entity.id
_entity.type
_entity.pdbx_description
1 polymer ?
#
loop_
_entity_poly.entity_id
_entity_poly.type
_entity_poly.pdbx_seq_one_letter_code
_entity_poly.pdbx_strand_id
1 'polypeptide(L)'
;MTPQVAVGTGLGGLAAAGVGGSAIAYAAGAFEGKEKKTDENTIKTYFTEAKKDNTNANKKYIGGDGQDVKVKKWLKESDKEKQYKKDLGDNLGSMELSGSASNDKPTEEMINNLKTPNKLDESAATKIYDFTHKWCEAKKGLTYDVNSTTEFDIFKKVCFVNDVDS
;
A
#
# COMPACT_ATOMS: atom_id res chain seq x y z
N MET A 1 -37.33 -2.20 50.12
CA MET A 1 -36.62 -3.29 49.40
C MET A 1 -36.96 -3.17 47.93
N THR A 2 -35.94 -3.00 47.09
CA THR A 2 -36.00 -3.18 45.62
C THR A 2 -36.17 -4.65 45.26
N PRO A 3 -36.61 -4.93 44.02
CA PRO A 3 -35.77 -5.73 43.14
C PRO A 3 -35.58 -5.13 41.73
N GLN A 4 -34.56 -5.67 41.07
CA GLN A 4 -33.92 -5.23 39.82
C GLN A 4 -34.16 -6.27 38.70
N VAL A 5 -33.61 -5.96 37.51
CA VAL A 5 -33.49 -6.75 36.25
C VAL A 5 -34.65 -6.49 35.28
N ALA A 6 -34.56 -5.68 34.21
CA ALA A 6 -33.55 -5.33 33.20
C ALA A 6 -33.61 -6.16 31.90
N VAL A 7 -33.67 -5.38 30.82
CA VAL A 7 -33.30 -5.63 29.41
C VAL A 7 -34.26 -6.47 28.55
N GLY A 8 -35.08 -5.75 27.80
CA GLY A 8 -35.71 -6.25 26.58
C GLY A 8 -34.76 -6.22 25.39
N THR A 9 -34.92 -7.20 24.51
CA THR A 9 -34.58 -7.12 23.08
C THR A 9 -35.68 -7.86 22.35
N GLY A 10 -36.48 -7.08 21.63
CA GLY A 10 -37.65 -7.52 20.89
C GLY A 10 -37.31 -8.45 19.72
N LEU A 11 -38.26 -9.34 19.47
CA LEU A 11 -38.36 -10.30 18.38
C LEU A 11 -38.40 -9.61 17.01
N GLY A 12 -37.87 -10.29 15.99
CA GLY A 12 -38.10 -9.95 14.58
C GLY A 12 -37.20 -10.73 13.65
N GLY A 13 -37.53 -12.00 13.41
CA GLY A 13 -36.74 -12.91 12.57
C GLY A 13 -36.73 -12.55 11.08
N LEU A 14 -35.66 -12.96 10.39
CA LEU A 14 -35.59 -13.20 8.95
C LEU A 14 -34.38 -14.12 8.67
N ALA A 15 -34.67 -15.24 8.00
CA ALA A 15 -33.79 -16.14 7.22
C ALA A 15 -32.59 -16.79 7.93
N ALA A 16 -32.65 -18.07 8.29
CA ALA A 16 -32.53 -19.24 7.40
C ALA A 16 -31.10 -19.49 6.90
N ALA A 17 -30.68 -20.74 7.07
CA ALA A 17 -29.42 -21.32 6.63
C ALA A 17 -29.01 -20.90 5.21
N GLY A 18 -27.74 -20.51 5.06
CA GLY A 18 -27.10 -20.22 3.79
C GLY A 18 -25.60 -20.11 3.98
N VAL A 19 -24.88 -21.13 3.53
CA VAL A 19 -23.43 -21.13 3.33
C VAL A 19 -23.02 -20.03 2.35
N GLY A 20 -21.96 -19.28 2.68
CA GLY A 20 -21.20 -18.46 1.72
C GLY A 20 -21.49 -16.96 1.76
N GLY A 21 -20.42 -16.16 1.84
CA GLY A 21 -20.48 -14.71 1.54
C GLY A 21 -19.73 -13.85 2.54
N SER A 22 -18.44 -13.65 2.29
CA SER A 22 -17.54 -12.77 3.03
C SER A 22 -18.07 -11.34 3.13
N ALA A 23 -18.54 -10.94 4.31
CA ALA A 23 -18.67 -9.53 4.67
C ALA A 23 -17.42 -9.13 5.47
N ILE A 24 -16.29 -8.96 4.78
CA ILE A 24 -15.13 -8.29 5.37
C ILE A 24 -15.45 -6.80 5.40
N ALA A 25 -16.01 -6.35 6.52
CA ALA A 25 -16.10 -4.94 6.82
C ALA A 25 -14.67 -4.39 6.94
N TYR A 26 -14.26 -3.56 5.97
CA TYR A 26 -13.03 -2.80 6.02
C TYR A 26 -13.12 -1.78 7.16
N ALA A 27 -12.73 -2.20 8.36
CA ALA A 27 -12.48 -1.30 9.48
C ALA A 27 -11.05 -0.77 9.35
N ALA A 28 -10.93 0.41 8.74
CA ALA A 28 -9.73 1.23 8.83
C ALA A 28 -9.53 1.67 10.30
N GLY A 29 -8.39 1.30 10.89
CA GLY A 29 -7.89 1.86 12.15
C GLY A 29 -8.26 1.10 13.42
N ALA A 30 -7.52 0.03 13.76
CA ALA A 30 -7.37 -0.47 15.14
C ALA A 30 -6.25 -1.54 15.20
N PHE A 31 -4.98 -1.12 15.09
CA PHE A 31 -3.86 -1.97 15.48
C PHE A 31 -3.46 -1.67 16.92
N GLU A 32 -4.24 -2.20 17.88
CA GLU A 32 -3.72 -2.49 19.21
C GLU A 32 -4.14 -3.90 19.62
N GLY A 33 -3.14 -4.75 19.84
CA GLY A 33 -3.21 -5.95 20.66
C GLY A 33 -4.01 -7.11 20.10
N LYS A 34 -3.33 -8.09 19.50
CA LYS A 34 -2.92 -9.34 20.17
C LYS A 34 -2.06 -10.14 19.22
N GLU A 35 -0.83 -10.43 19.66
CA GLU A 35 0.06 -11.42 19.05
C GLU A 35 -0.63 -12.80 19.04
N LYS A 36 -1.39 -13.10 18.00
CA LYS A 36 -1.61 -14.49 17.60
C LYS A 36 -0.46 -14.86 16.69
N LYS A 37 0.47 -15.65 17.24
CA LYS A 37 1.38 -16.52 16.49
C LYS A 37 0.52 -17.41 15.59
N THR A 38 0.12 -16.86 14.46
CA THR A 38 -0.48 -17.58 13.35
C THR A 38 0.69 -17.78 12.43
N ASP A 39 1.07 -19.02 12.18
CA ASP A 39 2.15 -19.39 11.26
C ASP A 39 2.31 -18.36 10.15
N GLU A 40 3.41 -17.59 10.20
CA GLU A 40 3.83 -16.59 9.19
C GLU A 40 3.93 -17.18 7.77
N ASN A 41 3.75 -18.51 7.64
CA ASN A 41 3.87 -19.28 6.42
C ASN A 41 2.58 -19.45 5.61
N THR A 42 1.41 -18.99 6.11
CA THR A 42 0.12 -19.32 5.43
C THR A 42 -0.60 -18.14 4.79
N ILE A 43 -0.36 -16.89 5.25
CA ILE A 43 -1.03 -15.73 4.66
C ILE A 43 -0.13 -15.14 3.58
N LYS A 44 -0.44 -15.47 2.32
CA LYS A 44 0.15 -14.81 1.16
C LYS A 44 -0.37 -13.37 1.12
N THR A 45 0.51 -12.43 1.42
CA THR A 45 0.25 -10.99 1.32
C THR A 45 0.96 -10.40 0.12
N TYR A 46 0.57 -9.19 -0.27
CA TYR A 46 1.27 -8.46 -1.34
C TYR A 46 2.77 -8.34 -1.05
N PHE A 47 3.15 -7.99 0.19
CA PHE A 47 4.56 -7.88 0.54
C PHE A 47 5.30 -9.21 0.49
N THR A 48 4.73 -10.27 1.06
CA THR A 48 5.40 -11.58 1.13
C THR A 48 5.55 -12.22 -0.24
N GLU A 49 4.55 -12.07 -1.12
CA GLU A 49 4.63 -12.60 -2.50
C GLU A 49 5.51 -11.72 -3.38
N ALA A 50 5.47 -10.40 -3.26
CA ALA A 50 6.36 -9.51 -4.01
C ALA A 50 7.84 -9.72 -3.62
N LYS A 51 8.14 -10.03 -2.35
CA LYS A 51 9.49 -10.33 -1.89
C LYS A 51 10.03 -11.68 -2.41
N LYS A 52 9.13 -12.63 -2.71
CA LYS A 52 9.49 -13.92 -3.34
C LYS A 52 9.70 -13.81 -4.85
N ASP A 53 9.19 -12.74 -5.47
CA ASP A 53 9.37 -12.50 -6.90
C ASP A 53 10.85 -12.18 -7.22
N ASN A 54 11.45 -12.96 -8.12
CA ASN A 54 12.85 -12.80 -8.51
C ASN A 54 13.17 -11.41 -9.08
N THR A 55 12.17 -10.70 -9.62
CA THR A 55 12.35 -9.32 -10.11
C THR A 55 12.66 -8.32 -8.99
N ASN A 56 12.46 -8.71 -7.73
CA ASN A 56 12.71 -7.91 -6.53
C ASN A 56 13.87 -8.45 -5.67
N ALA A 57 14.59 -9.48 -6.11
CA ALA A 57 15.64 -10.13 -5.30
C ALA A 57 16.75 -9.16 -4.85
N ASN A 58 17.06 -8.14 -5.66
CA ASN A 58 18.07 -7.11 -5.36
C ASN A 58 17.46 -5.74 -5.02
N LYS A 59 16.16 -5.72 -4.71
CA LYS A 59 15.42 -4.50 -4.41
C LYS A 59 15.05 -4.43 -2.93
N LYS A 60 15.00 -3.22 -2.40
CA LYS A 60 14.51 -2.93 -1.06
C LYS A 60 13.12 -2.32 -1.12
N TYR A 61 12.34 -2.62 -0.10
CA TYR A 61 11.03 -2.02 0.08
C TYR A 61 11.18 -0.53 0.41
N ILE A 62 10.39 0.33 -0.23
CA ILE A 62 10.52 1.79 -0.07
C ILE A 62 10.25 2.29 1.35
N GLY A 63 9.46 1.56 2.14
CA GLY A 63 9.22 1.86 3.56
C GLY A 63 10.21 1.17 4.51
N GLY A 64 11.29 0.59 3.98
CA GLY A 64 12.38 0.04 4.79
C GLY A 64 13.29 1.13 5.35
N ASP A 65 14.05 0.78 6.39
CA ASP A 65 14.93 1.73 7.09
C ASP A 65 15.91 2.44 6.15
N GLY A 66 15.90 3.78 6.20
CA GLY A 66 16.78 4.65 5.43
C GLY A 66 16.47 4.74 3.93
N GLN A 67 15.37 4.15 3.45
CA GLN A 67 14.94 4.28 2.05
C GLN A 67 14.27 5.61 1.75
N ASP A 68 13.67 6.26 2.75
CA ASP A 68 12.99 7.54 2.61
C ASP A 68 13.93 8.64 2.08
N VAL A 69 15.09 8.81 2.71
CA VAL A 69 16.08 9.81 2.32
C VAL A 69 16.66 9.47 0.95
N LYS A 70 16.94 8.18 0.70
CA LYS A 70 17.52 7.71 -0.56
C LYS A 70 16.56 7.95 -1.72
N VAL A 71 15.33 7.45 -1.62
CA VAL A 71 14.30 7.57 -2.66
C VAL A 71 13.98 9.02 -2.97
N LYS A 72 13.77 9.86 -1.95
CA LYS A 72 13.57 11.29 -2.17
C LYS A 72 14.74 11.95 -2.91
N LYS A 73 15.98 11.58 -2.57
CA LYS A 73 17.18 12.11 -3.22
C LYS A 73 17.25 11.71 -4.69
N TRP A 74 17.18 10.42 -5.01
CA TRP A 74 17.36 10.00 -6.40
C TRP A 74 16.14 10.28 -7.28
N LEU A 75 14.93 10.45 -6.73
CA LEU A 75 13.79 10.99 -7.48
C LEU A 75 14.13 12.32 -8.17
N LYS A 76 15.03 13.12 -7.59
CA LYS A 76 15.52 14.39 -8.15
C LYS A 76 16.67 14.19 -9.17
N GLU A 77 17.45 13.11 -9.04
CA GLU A 77 18.64 12.85 -9.88
C GLU A 77 18.27 12.24 -11.24
N SER A 78 18.54 12.95 -12.35
CA SER A 78 18.12 12.53 -13.70
C SER A 78 18.68 11.19 -14.20
N ASP A 79 19.83 10.79 -13.69
CA ASP A 79 20.59 9.63 -14.13
C ASP A 79 20.29 8.35 -13.35
N LYS A 80 19.66 8.48 -12.17
CA LYS A 80 19.32 7.34 -11.31
C LYS A 80 17.94 6.77 -11.61
N GLU A 81 17.88 5.43 -11.58
CA GLU A 81 16.63 4.67 -11.48
C GLU A 81 15.53 5.09 -12.50
N LYS A 82 15.97 5.39 -13.73
CA LYS A 82 15.10 5.89 -14.81
C LYS A 82 13.87 5.00 -15.05
N GLN A 83 14.07 3.68 -14.97
CA GLN A 83 12.99 2.71 -15.14
C GLN A 83 11.97 2.79 -14.00
N TYR A 84 12.42 2.88 -12.75
CA TYR A 84 11.50 3.06 -11.63
C TYR A 84 10.73 4.37 -11.73
N LYS A 85 11.37 5.49 -12.07
CA LYS A 85 10.66 6.78 -12.23
C LYS A 85 9.58 6.69 -13.30
N LYS A 86 9.89 6.02 -14.41
CA LYS A 86 8.94 5.76 -15.48
C LYS A 86 7.78 4.91 -14.97
N ASP A 87 8.06 3.75 -14.35
CA ASP A 87 7.03 2.86 -13.81
C ASP A 87 6.18 3.55 -12.75
N LEU A 88 6.81 4.30 -11.84
CA LEU A 88 6.15 5.08 -10.83
C LEU A 88 5.23 6.13 -11.47
N GLY A 89 5.73 6.91 -12.43
CA GLY A 89 4.93 7.92 -13.13
C GLY A 89 3.82 7.34 -14.01
N ASP A 90 3.99 6.15 -14.55
CA ASP A 90 2.98 5.46 -15.37
C ASP A 90 1.84 4.89 -14.50
N ASN A 91 2.11 4.57 -13.23
CA ASN A 91 1.13 3.94 -12.34
C ASN A 91 0.60 4.86 -11.22
N LEU A 92 1.23 6.02 -10.98
CA LEU A 92 0.80 6.95 -9.93
C LEU A 92 -0.65 7.43 -10.12
N GLY A 93 -1.06 7.57 -11.38
CA GLY A 93 -2.42 7.94 -11.74
C GLY A 93 -3.48 6.89 -11.39
N SER A 94 -3.12 5.60 -11.35
CA SER A 94 -4.04 4.50 -11.02
C SER A 94 -3.98 4.06 -9.55
N MET A 95 -3.03 4.59 -8.77
CA MET A 95 -2.93 4.35 -7.34
C MET A 95 -4.00 5.14 -6.60
N GLU A 96 -4.90 4.41 -5.93
CA GLU A 96 -5.96 4.97 -5.11
C GLU A 96 -5.74 4.64 -3.63
N LEU A 97 -5.88 5.65 -2.78
CA LEU A 97 -5.88 5.53 -1.32
C LEU A 97 -7.29 5.81 -0.81
N SER A 98 -7.96 4.78 -0.28
CA SER A 98 -9.27 4.94 0.33
C SER A 98 -9.19 5.88 1.54
N GLY A 99 -9.95 6.97 1.51
CA GLY A 99 -9.97 7.97 2.58
C GLY A 99 -8.89 9.05 2.52
N SER A 100 -8.01 9.04 1.50
CA SER A 100 -7.15 10.19 1.23
C SER A 100 -7.94 11.30 0.57
N ALA A 101 -7.72 12.54 1.00
CA ALA A 101 -8.21 13.69 0.26
C ALA A 101 -7.52 13.73 -1.10
N SER A 102 -8.22 14.16 -2.16
CA SER A 102 -7.63 14.31 -3.52
C SER A 102 -6.36 15.18 -3.53
N ASN A 103 -6.16 16.01 -2.50
CA ASN A 103 -4.99 16.87 -2.33
C ASN A 103 -3.70 16.12 -1.94
N ASP A 104 -3.79 14.89 -1.44
CA ASP A 104 -2.63 14.07 -1.09
C ASP A 104 -1.96 13.46 -2.33
N LYS A 105 -2.72 13.24 -3.40
CA LYS A 105 -2.20 12.70 -4.66
C LYS A 105 -1.30 13.73 -5.34
N PRO A 106 -0.14 13.34 -5.88
CA PRO A 106 0.67 14.21 -6.73
C PRO A 106 -0.13 14.70 -7.92
N THR A 107 0.09 15.97 -8.30
CA THR A 107 -0.59 16.56 -9.46
C THR A 107 -0.07 15.93 -10.75
N GLU A 108 -0.84 16.05 -11.82
CA GLU A 108 -0.41 15.57 -13.14
C GLU A 108 0.90 16.25 -13.60
N GLU A 109 1.08 17.52 -13.25
CA GLU A 109 2.34 18.24 -13.47
C GLU A 109 3.52 17.57 -12.76
N MET A 110 3.38 17.22 -11.48
CA MET A 110 4.42 16.51 -10.71
C MET A 110 4.73 15.14 -11.33
N ILE A 111 3.71 14.41 -11.78
CA ILE A 111 3.86 13.12 -12.44
C ILE A 111 4.60 13.26 -13.78
N ASN A 112 4.28 14.29 -14.56
CA ASN A 112 4.95 14.58 -15.83
C ASN A 112 6.41 15.03 -15.60
N ASN A 113 6.66 15.79 -14.54
CA ASN A 113 8.01 16.18 -14.13
C ASN A 113 8.81 14.98 -13.61
N LEU A 114 8.18 13.96 -13.02
CA LEU A 114 8.88 12.72 -12.65
C LEU A 114 9.40 11.95 -13.86
N LYS A 115 8.64 11.96 -14.97
CA LYS A 115 9.04 11.34 -16.25
C LYS A 115 10.12 12.15 -16.98
N THR A 116 10.33 13.41 -16.59
CA THR A 116 11.26 14.32 -17.25
C THR A 116 12.48 14.58 -16.35
N PRO A 117 13.70 14.21 -16.76
CA PRO A 117 14.88 14.40 -15.93
C PRO A 117 15.10 15.88 -15.53
N ASN A 118 15.56 16.09 -14.28
CA ASN A 118 15.91 17.39 -13.68
C ASN A 118 14.77 18.44 -13.57
N LYS A 119 13.50 18.03 -13.69
CA LYS A 119 12.36 18.93 -13.49
C LYS A 119 11.66 18.79 -12.13
N LEU A 120 12.05 17.79 -11.35
CA LEU A 120 11.40 17.50 -10.08
C LEU A 120 12.07 18.27 -8.94
N ASP A 121 11.34 19.21 -8.34
CA ASP A 121 11.79 19.92 -7.15
C ASP A 121 11.63 19.04 -5.88
N GLU A 122 12.14 19.54 -4.77
CA GLU A 122 12.15 18.81 -3.49
C GLU A 122 10.76 18.57 -2.90
N SER A 123 9.85 19.55 -3.04
CA SER A 123 8.48 19.44 -2.57
C SER A 123 7.73 18.39 -3.39
N ALA A 124 7.88 18.43 -4.72
CA ALA A 124 7.29 17.42 -5.60
C ALA A 124 7.84 16.02 -5.35
N ALA A 125 9.16 15.86 -5.19
CA ALA A 125 9.79 14.58 -4.87
C ALA A 125 9.31 14.02 -3.53
N THR A 126 9.21 14.88 -2.51
CA THR A 126 8.70 14.52 -1.19
C THR A 126 7.25 14.08 -1.27
N LYS A 127 6.39 14.84 -1.95
CA LYS A 127 4.97 14.51 -2.10
C LYS A 127 4.75 13.20 -2.85
N ILE A 128 5.49 12.98 -3.94
CA ILE A 128 5.47 11.71 -4.69
C ILE A 128 5.86 10.55 -3.78
N TYR A 129 7.01 10.66 -3.10
CA TYR A 129 7.46 9.62 -2.20
C TYR A 129 6.44 9.35 -1.09
N ASP A 130 5.95 10.38 -0.39
CA ASP A 130 5.08 10.21 0.77
C ASP A 130 3.74 9.57 0.35
N PHE A 131 3.19 9.95 -0.81
CA PHE A 131 2.00 9.32 -1.38
C PHE A 131 2.26 7.85 -1.73
N THR A 132 3.35 7.56 -2.46
CA THR A 132 3.69 6.19 -2.85
C THR A 132 3.97 5.32 -1.64
N HIS A 133 4.67 5.84 -0.64
CA HIS A 133 4.94 5.18 0.63
C HIS A 133 3.63 4.82 1.35
N LYS A 134 2.71 5.79 1.52
CA LYS A 134 1.40 5.55 2.12
C LYS A 134 0.60 4.49 1.36
N TRP A 135 0.61 4.54 0.02
CA TRP A 135 -0.05 3.54 -0.81
C TRP A 135 0.57 2.15 -0.61
N CYS A 136 1.89 2.03 -0.64
CA CYS A 136 2.58 0.78 -0.39
C CYS A 136 2.30 0.23 1.02
N GLU A 137 2.23 1.09 2.03
CA GLU A 137 1.90 0.72 3.41
C GLU A 137 0.45 0.23 3.54
N ALA A 138 -0.49 0.88 2.85
CA ALA A 138 -1.89 0.44 2.81
C ALA A 138 -2.05 -0.91 2.10
N LYS A 139 -1.23 -1.18 1.08
CA LYS A 139 -1.32 -2.39 0.26
C LYS A 139 -0.53 -3.58 0.80
N LYS A 140 0.55 -3.36 1.56
CA LYS A 140 1.49 -4.42 1.98
C LYS A 140 0.83 -5.61 2.68
N GLY A 141 -0.20 -5.34 3.48
CA GLY A 141 -0.93 -6.31 4.27
C GLY A 141 -2.13 -6.95 3.57
N LEU A 142 -2.46 -6.53 2.35
CA LEU A 142 -3.57 -7.13 1.60
C LEU A 142 -3.24 -8.57 1.23
N THR A 143 -4.25 -9.43 1.33
CA THR A 143 -4.17 -10.81 0.87
C THR A 143 -3.90 -10.83 -0.64
N TYR A 144 -2.86 -11.55 -1.04
CA TYR A 144 -2.56 -11.78 -2.44
C TYR A 144 -3.60 -12.72 -3.05
N ASP A 145 -4.21 -12.27 -4.14
CA ASP A 145 -5.06 -13.07 -5.01
C ASP A 145 -4.38 -13.19 -6.37
N VAL A 146 -4.16 -14.42 -6.82
CA VAL A 146 -3.56 -14.72 -8.13
C VAL A 146 -4.35 -14.13 -9.30
N ASN A 147 -5.64 -13.86 -9.10
CA ASN A 147 -6.52 -13.27 -10.10
C ASN A 147 -6.49 -11.73 -10.11
N SER A 148 -5.96 -11.09 -9.06
CA SER A 148 -5.83 -9.63 -8.96
C SER A 148 -4.40 -9.20 -9.31
N THR A 149 -4.05 -9.34 -10.59
CA THR A 149 -2.67 -9.15 -11.05
C THR A 149 -2.29 -7.69 -11.24
N THR A 150 -3.20 -6.83 -11.70
CA THR A 150 -2.86 -5.44 -12.05
C THR A 150 -2.37 -4.61 -10.86
N GLU A 151 -3.11 -4.60 -9.74
CA GLU A 151 -2.72 -3.82 -8.56
C GLU A 151 -1.46 -4.40 -7.91
N PHE A 152 -1.34 -5.72 -7.88
CA PHE A 152 -0.15 -6.41 -7.38
C PHE A 152 1.09 -6.13 -8.25
N ASP A 153 0.95 -6.07 -9.58
CA ASP A 153 2.04 -5.74 -10.49
C ASP A 153 2.49 -4.29 -10.32
N ILE A 154 1.55 -3.37 -10.07
CA ILE A 154 1.88 -2.00 -9.68
C ILE A 154 2.68 -2.03 -8.38
N PHE A 155 2.19 -2.75 -7.37
CA PHE A 155 2.85 -2.87 -6.07
C PHE A 155 4.29 -3.36 -6.19
N LYS A 156 4.54 -4.41 -6.97
CA LYS A 156 5.90 -4.91 -7.22
C LYS A 156 6.80 -3.86 -7.87
N LYS A 157 6.27 -3.07 -8.81
CA LYS A 157 7.04 -2.07 -9.55
C LYS A 157 7.36 -0.82 -8.72
N VAL A 158 6.41 -0.35 -7.92
CA VAL A 158 6.53 0.96 -7.25
C VAL A 158 6.94 0.86 -5.78
N CYS A 159 6.73 -0.27 -5.13
CA CYS A 159 7.07 -0.45 -3.71
C CYS A 159 8.45 -1.07 -3.46
N PHE A 160 9.13 -1.53 -4.51
CA PHE A 160 10.47 -2.10 -4.45
C PHE A 160 11.42 -1.32 -5.37
N VAL A 161 12.47 -0.77 -4.77
CA VAL A 161 13.49 0.06 -5.43
C VAL A 161 14.84 -0.63 -5.37
N ASN A 162 15.71 -0.39 -6.34
CA ASN A 162 17.06 -0.96 -6.26
C ASN A 162 17.80 -0.38 -5.04
N ASP A 163 18.63 -1.21 -4.41
CA ASP A 163 19.51 -0.72 -3.35
C ASP A 163 20.63 0.12 -3.96
N VAL A 164 20.42 1.44 -3.99
CA VAL A 164 21.24 2.42 -4.71
C VAL A 164 22.61 2.74 -4.08
N ASP A 165 23.07 1.94 -3.12
CA ASP A 165 24.42 2.02 -2.54
C ASP A 165 25.44 1.03 -3.17
N SER A 166 25.06 0.32 -4.25
CA SER A 166 25.98 -0.55 -5.01
C SER A 166 26.68 0.19 -6.15
#